data_AF-A0A7S0MJL0-F1
#
_entry.id   AF-A0A7S0MJL0-F1
#
_cell.length_a   1.000
_cell.length_b   1.000
_cell.length_c   1.000
_cell.angle_alpha   90.00
_cell.angle_beta   90.00
_cell.angle_gamma   90.00
#
_symmetry.space_group_name_H-M   'P 1'
#
loop_
_entity.id
_entity.type
_entity.pdbx_description
1 polymer ?
#
loop_
_entity_poly.entity_id
_entity_poly.type
_entity_poly.pdbx_seq_one_letter_code
_entity_poly.pdbx_strand_id
1 'polypeptide(L)'
;TRSRPACSFWIRGKCRKGEACKFDHSAPQETASVICRFLVRGDCSKGAACAYSHDLASVPCKFFHMAGACRRESGCPYSHAALTDEQRRWVEREWEVNSKERRDLLAQALRTEKESEARLAAGEETRMQLSATEMGWDADDD
;
A
#
# COMPACT_ATOMS: atom_id res chain seq x y z
N THR A 1 9.62 -4.93 -47.76
CA THR A 1 9.41 -3.61 -47.11
C THR A 1 10.22 -3.60 -45.83
N ARG A 2 11.01 -2.55 -45.55
CA ARG A 2 11.83 -2.49 -44.32
C ARG A 2 10.90 -2.17 -43.14
N SER A 3 10.74 -3.09 -42.20
CA SER A 3 9.93 -2.86 -41.00
C SER A 3 10.51 -1.72 -40.17
N ARG A 4 9.64 -0.87 -39.61
CA ARG A 4 10.03 0.24 -38.74
C ARG A 4 10.64 -0.33 -37.44
N PRO A 5 11.74 0.23 -36.92
CA PRO A 5 12.31 -0.25 -35.66
C PRO A 5 11.32 -0.03 -34.50
N ALA A 6 11.32 -0.96 -33.54
CA ALA A 6 10.46 -0.91 -32.36
C ALA A 6 10.70 0.36 -31.53
N CYS A 7 9.63 0.92 -30.98
CA CYS A 7 9.70 2.08 -30.12
C CYS A 7 10.08 1.66 -28.70
N SER A 8 11.32 1.93 -28.30
CA SER A 8 11.81 1.63 -26.96
C SER A 8 11.10 2.42 -25.84
N PHE A 9 10.44 3.53 -26.17
CA PHE A 9 9.59 4.28 -25.23
C PHE A 9 8.20 3.66 -25.10
N TRP A 10 7.67 3.06 -26.16
CA TRP A 10 6.38 2.36 -26.14
C TRP A 10 6.48 1.12 -25.26
N ILE A 11 7.51 0.30 -25.47
CA ILE A 11 7.76 -0.92 -24.68
C ILE A 11 7.80 -0.59 -23.18
N ARG A 12 8.37 0.56 -22.80
CA ARG A 12 8.43 1.03 -21.40
C ARG A 12 7.19 1.79 -20.90
N GLY A 13 6.13 1.90 -21.71
CA GLY A 13 4.90 2.63 -21.38
C GLY A 13 5.04 4.16 -21.29
N LYS A 14 6.10 4.73 -21.87
CA LYS A 14 6.45 6.17 -21.78
C LYS A 14 6.23 6.95 -23.08
N CYS A 15 5.91 6.29 -24.19
CA CYS A 15 5.66 6.96 -25.46
C CYS A 15 4.37 7.80 -25.39
N ARG A 16 4.45 9.09 -25.72
CA ARG A 16 3.30 10.01 -25.77
C ARG A 16 2.84 10.36 -27.19
N LYS A 17 3.51 9.80 -28.21
CA LYS A 17 3.25 10.14 -29.61
C LYS A 17 2.09 9.37 -30.24
N GLY A 18 1.57 8.34 -29.55
CA GLY A 18 0.49 7.49 -30.06
C GLY A 18 0.78 6.99 -31.47
N GLU A 19 -0.24 7.03 -32.33
CA GLU A 19 -0.15 6.67 -33.76
C GLU A 19 0.81 7.59 -34.56
N ALA A 20 1.06 8.82 -34.09
CA ALA A 20 2.01 9.73 -34.72
C ALA A 20 3.48 9.41 -34.39
N CYS A 21 3.76 8.36 -33.61
CA CYS A 21 5.12 7.89 -33.42
C CYS A 21 5.70 7.40 -34.75
N LYS A 22 6.98 7.65 -35.01
CA LYS A 22 7.71 7.16 -36.20
C LYS A 22 8.32 5.77 -36.03
N PHE A 23 8.24 5.21 -34.82
CA PHE A 23 8.72 3.87 -34.46
C PHE A 23 7.54 2.91 -34.33
N ASP A 24 7.79 1.60 -34.41
CA ASP A 24 6.75 0.58 -34.33
C ASP A 24 6.25 0.36 -32.88
N HIS A 25 4.94 0.21 -32.70
CA HIS A 25 4.25 -0.01 -31.42
C HIS A 25 3.64 -1.43 -31.32
N SER A 26 4.03 -2.35 -32.20
CA SER A 26 3.44 -3.71 -32.23
C SER A 26 3.91 -4.58 -31.06
N ALA A 27 5.07 -4.25 -30.45
CA ALA A 27 5.55 -4.94 -29.26
C ALA A 27 4.69 -4.60 -28.03
N PRO A 28 4.40 -5.57 -27.14
CA PRO A 28 3.68 -5.30 -25.90
C PRO A 28 4.50 -4.41 -24.96
N GLN A 29 3.80 -3.63 -24.13
CA GLN A 29 4.44 -2.83 -23.09
C GLN A 29 4.79 -3.72 -21.88
N GLU A 30 5.96 -3.51 -21.28
CA GLU A 30 6.41 -4.18 -20.05
C GLU A 30 5.42 -3.94 -18.88
N THR A 31 4.74 -2.80 -18.89
CA THR A 31 3.76 -2.41 -17.87
C THR A 31 2.37 -3.02 -18.09
N ALA A 32 2.12 -3.67 -19.22
CA ALA A 32 0.78 -4.16 -19.59
C ALA A 32 0.26 -5.28 -18.66
N SER A 33 1.15 -5.99 -17.95
CA SER A 33 0.78 -6.98 -16.92
C SER A 33 0.70 -6.39 -15.51
N VAL A 34 1.13 -5.15 -15.32
CA VAL A 34 1.14 -4.48 -14.02
C VAL A 34 -0.15 -3.68 -13.84
N ILE A 35 -0.88 -3.93 -12.75
CA ILE A 35 -2.15 -3.27 -12.48
C ILE A 35 -1.97 -1.77 -12.25
N CYS A 36 -2.85 -0.99 -12.87
CA CYS A 36 -2.88 0.46 -12.70
C CYS A 36 -3.30 0.84 -11.28
N ARG A 37 -2.36 1.37 -10.49
CA ARG A 37 -2.64 1.89 -9.13
C ARG A 37 -3.66 3.02 -9.10
N PHE A 38 -3.81 3.78 -10.19
CA PHE A 38 -4.83 4.83 -10.30
C PHE A 38 -6.22 4.25 -10.56
N LEU A 39 -6.33 3.14 -11.31
CA LEU A 39 -7.61 2.45 -11.48
C LEU A 39 -8.12 1.94 -10.13
N VAL A 40 -7.25 1.28 -9.37
CA VAL A 40 -7.60 0.72 -8.05
C VAL A 40 -8.14 1.80 -7.09
N ARG A 41 -7.69 3.05 -7.25
CA ARG A 41 -8.16 4.21 -6.47
C ARG A 41 -9.37 4.94 -7.06
N GLY A 42 -9.70 4.70 -8.34
CA GLY A 42 -10.78 5.39 -9.05
C GLY A 42 -10.35 6.67 -9.79
N ASP A 43 -9.05 6.96 -9.89
CA ASP A 43 -8.53 8.25 -10.41
C ASP A 43 -7.85 8.14 -11.78
N CYS A 44 -7.94 6.98 -12.46
CA CYS A 44 -7.28 6.81 -13.76
C CYS A 44 -8.06 7.50 -14.89
N SER A 45 -7.51 8.59 -15.42
CA SER A 45 -8.08 9.32 -16.57
C SER A 45 -7.65 8.76 -17.94
N LYS A 46 -6.75 7.78 -17.98
CA LYS A 46 -6.18 7.26 -19.26
C LYS A 46 -7.06 6.21 -19.94
N GLY A 47 -8.03 5.62 -19.23
CA GLY A 47 -8.91 4.60 -19.78
C GLY A 47 -8.15 3.47 -20.49
N ALA A 48 -8.60 3.10 -21.70
CA ALA A 48 -7.96 2.07 -22.53
C ALA A 48 -6.56 2.45 -23.04
N ALA A 49 -6.19 3.74 -23.02
CA ALA A 49 -4.85 4.21 -23.39
C ALA A 49 -3.86 4.14 -22.21
N CYS A 50 -4.26 3.58 -21.07
CA CYS A 50 -3.36 3.37 -19.94
C CYS A 50 -2.29 2.33 -20.29
N ALA A 51 -1.03 2.67 -20.00
CA ALA A 51 0.10 1.75 -20.15
C ALA A 51 0.07 0.55 -19.17
N TYR A 52 -0.80 0.63 -18.15
CA TYR A 52 -0.92 -0.35 -17.08
C TYR A 52 -2.24 -1.11 -17.22
N SER A 53 -2.26 -2.37 -16.77
CA SER A 53 -3.44 -3.22 -16.82
C SER A 53 -4.59 -2.62 -16.03
N HIS A 54 -5.78 -2.65 -16.64
CA HIS A 54 -7.05 -2.34 -16.00
C HIS A 54 -7.89 -3.60 -15.72
N ASP A 55 -7.33 -4.79 -15.96
CA ASP A 55 -8.00 -6.07 -15.74
C ASP A 55 -7.80 -6.52 -14.29
N LEU A 56 -8.64 -5.98 -13.39
CA LEU A 56 -8.66 -6.40 -11.98
C LEU A 56 -9.18 -7.83 -11.82
N ALA A 57 -9.97 -8.34 -12.78
CA ALA A 57 -10.52 -9.69 -12.75
C ALA A 57 -9.44 -10.77 -12.97
N SER A 58 -8.28 -10.41 -13.54
CA SER A 58 -7.09 -11.27 -13.59
C SER A 58 -6.35 -11.41 -12.25
N VAL A 59 -6.65 -10.55 -11.27
CA VAL A 59 -5.94 -10.49 -9.99
C VAL A 59 -6.73 -11.22 -8.92
N PRO A 60 -6.15 -12.23 -8.24
CA PRO A 60 -6.79 -12.92 -7.14
C PRO A 60 -7.26 -12.00 -5.99
N CYS A 61 -8.50 -12.17 -5.55
CA CYS A 61 -9.00 -11.52 -4.34
C CYS A 61 -8.38 -12.16 -3.09
N LYS A 62 -7.37 -11.52 -2.52
CA LYS A 62 -6.71 -12.01 -1.30
C LYS A 62 -7.67 -12.25 -0.13
N PHE A 63 -8.73 -11.46 0.02
CA PHE A 63 -9.68 -11.63 1.12
C PHE A 63 -10.54 -12.90 0.94
N PHE A 64 -10.99 -13.16 -0.27
CA PHE A 64 -11.73 -14.37 -0.58
C PHE A 64 -10.87 -15.62 -0.32
N HIS A 65 -9.63 -15.62 -0.80
CA HIS A 65 -8.77 -16.81 -0.71
C HIS A 65 -8.09 -16.99 0.65
N MET A 66 -7.73 -15.93 1.37
CA MET A 66 -6.99 -16.02 2.64
C MET A 66 -7.87 -15.89 3.87
N ALA A 67 -8.85 -14.97 3.85
CA ALA A 67 -9.76 -14.77 4.98
C ALA A 67 -11.01 -15.68 4.90
N GLY A 68 -11.16 -16.43 3.80
CA GLY A 68 -12.31 -17.30 3.54
C GLY A 68 -13.61 -16.55 3.19
N ALA A 69 -13.61 -15.22 3.22
CA ALA A 69 -14.77 -14.39 2.96
C ALA A 69 -14.40 -13.05 2.32
N CYS A 70 -15.12 -12.68 1.25
CA CYS A 70 -15.06 -11.37 0.63
C CYS A 70 -16.38 -10.62 0.86
N ARG A 71 -16.33 -9.49 1.58
CA ARG A 71 -17.50 -8.66 1.90
C ARG A 71 -18.13 -7.94 0.70
N ARG A 72 -17.49 -7.99 -0.47
CA ARG A 72 -18.02 -7.39 -1.71
C ARG A 72 -18.82 -8.39 -2.55
N GLU A 73 -18.87 -9.65 -2.14
CA GLU A 73 -19.65 -10.71 -2.80
C GLU A 73 -19.45 -10.71 -4.33
N SER A 74 -20.52 -10.50 -5.11
CA SER A 74 -20.51 -10.44 -6.58
C SER A 74 -20.02 -9.10 -7.15
N GLY A 75 -19.96 -8.04 -6.35
CA GLY A 75 -19.44 -6.72 -6.74
C GLY A 75 -17.93 -6.58 -6.56
N CYS A 76 -17.21 -7.67 -6.27
CA CYS A 76 -15.77 -7.63 -6.11
C CYS A 76 -15.09 -7.44 -7.50
N PRO A 77 -14.26 -6.40 -7.69
CA PRO A 77 -13.57 -6.22 -8.98
C PRO A 77 -12.40 -7.20 -9.18
N TYR A 78 -12.05 -7.98 -8.15
CA TYR A 78 -10.97 -8.96 -8.15
C TYR A 78 -11.50 -10.37 -8.35
N SER A 79 -10.65 -11.28 -8.84
CA SER A 79 -11.03 -12.67 -9.12
C SER A 79 -11.38 -13.47 -7.87
N HIS A 80 -12.50 -14.18 -7.90
CA HIS A 80 -12.83 -15.28 -6.96
C HIS A 80 -12.69 -16.67 -7.62
N ALA A 81 -12.14 -16.74 -8.85
CA ALA A 81 -11.92 -18.00 -9.52
C ALA A 81 -10.90 -18.86 -8.75
N ALA A 82 -10.96 -20.19 -8.94
CA ALA A 82 -9.99 -21.09 -8.34
C ALA A 82 -8.57 -20.68 -8.76
N LEU A 83 -7.66 -20.60 -7.77
CA LEU A 83 -6.28 -20.22 -8.01
C LEU A 83 -5.50 -21.37 -8.64
N THR A 84 -4.59 -21.03 -9.55
CA THR A 84 -3.48 -21.91 -9.90
C THR A 84 -2.49 -22.03 -8.73
N ASP A 85 -1.63 -23.05 -8.74
CA ASP A 85 -0.60 -23.22 -7.72
C ASP A 85 0.35 -22.01 -7.64
N GLU A 86 0.68 -21.41 -8.78
CA GLU A 86 1.51 -20.20 -8.85
C GLU A 86 0.79 -19.01 -8.20
N GLN A 87 -0.48 -18.78 -8.56
CA GLN A 87 -1.28 -17.70 -7.98
C GLN A 87 -1.46 -17.89 -6.47
N ARG A 88 -1.68 -19.12 -6.01
CA ARG A 88 -1.80 -19.44 -4.57
C ARG A 88 -0.54 -19.02 -3.81
N ARG A 89 0.63 -19.44 -4.29
CA ARG A 89 1.93 -19.09 -3.69
C ARG A 89 2.16 -17.57 -3.67
N TRP A 90 1.75 -16.87 -4.73
CA TRP A 90 1.82 -15.41 -4.78
C TRP A 90 0.91 -14.76 -3.73
N VAL A 91 -0.36 -15.18 -3.65
CA VAL A 91 -1.33 -14.63 -2.68
C VAL A 91 -0.89 -14.89 -1.24
N GLU A 92 -0.41 -16.09 -0.92
CA GLU A 92 0.08 -16.45 0.42
C GLU A 92 1.25 -15.55 0.84
N ARG A 93 2.26 -15.40 -0.02
CA ARG A 93 3.42 -14.54 0.24
C ARG A 93 3.01 -13.08 0.47
N GLU A 94 2.17 -12.54 -0.41
CA GLU A 94 1.67 -11.16 -0.29
C GLU A 94 0.86 -10.95 0.99
N TRP A 95 0.05 -11.93 1.40
CA TRP A 95 -0.72 -11.87 2.64
C TRP A 95 0.17 -11.85 3.87
N GLU A 96 1.20 -12.69 3.91
CA GLU A 96 2.15 -12.74 5.03
C GLU A 96 2.92 -11.42 5.17
N VAL A 97 3.46 -10.88 4.08
CA VAL A 97 4.19 -9.61 4.08
C VAL A 97 3.29 -8.48 4.59
N ASN A 98 2.08 -8.35 4.04
CA ASN A 98 1.12 -7.32 4.43
C ASN A 98 0.66 -7.49 5.89
N SER A 99 0.43 -8.73 6.34
CA SER A 99 0.02 -9.02 7.72
C SER A 99 1.13 -8.70 8.72
N LYS A 100 2.38 -8.99 8.37
CA LYS A 100 3.54 -8.63 9.18
C LYS A 100 3.70 -7.12 9.27
N GLU A 101 3.69 -6.42 8.13
CA GLU A 101 3.79 -4.96 8.08
C GLU A 101 2.68 -4.29 8.92
N ARG A 102 1.43 -4.75 8.78
CA ARG A 102 0.31 -4.27 9.61
C ARG A 102 0.54 -4.50 11.10
N ARG A 103 1.01 -5.70 11.49
CA ARG A 103 1.29 -6.02 12.89
C ARG A 103 2.42 -5.15 13.44
N ASP A 104 3.47 -4.93 12.65
CA ASP A 104 4.62 -4.11 13.05
C ASP A 104 4.23 -2.64 13.20
N LEU A 105 3.39 -2.10 12.31
CA LEU A 105 2.83 -0.75 12.41
C LEU A 105 1.95 -0.59 13.65
N LEU A 106 1.07 -1.56 13.94
CA LEU A 106 0.24 -1.53 15.15
C LEU A 106 1.10 -1.57 16.41
N ALA A 107 2.14 -2.41 16.43
CA ALA A 107 3.07 -2.48 17.55
C ALA A 107 3.87 -1.17 17.73
N GLN A 108 4.24 -0.50 16.63
CA GLN A 108 4.87 0.83 16.68
C GLN A 108 3.91 1.87 17.28
N ALA A 109 2.67 1.94 16.80
CA ALA A 109 1.67 2.88 17.31
C ALA A 109 1.44 2.73 18.82
N LEU A 110 1.26 1.49 19.29
CA LEU A 110 1.10 1.20 20.73
C LEU A 110 2.33 1.58 21.55
N ARG A 111 3.55 1.44 21.01
CA ARG A 111 4.78 1.89 21.68
C ARG A 111 4.81 3.42 21.79
N THR A 112 4.48 4.12 20.71
CA THR A 112 4.48 5.59 20.69
C THR A 112 3.45 6.18 21.65
N GLU A 113 2.27 5.56 21.79
CA GLU A 113 1.26 5.97 22.76
C GLU A 113 1.78 5.81 24.20
N LYS A 114 2.31 4.63 24.54
CA LYS A 114 2.89 4.38 25.87
C LYS A 114 4.04 5.33 26.22
N GLU A 115 4.91 5.65 25.26
CA GLU A 115 5.98 6.62 25.45
C GLU A 115 5.43 8.04 25.68
N SER A 116 4.36 8.42 24.98
CA SER A 116 3.70 9.72 25.17
C SER A 116 3.04 9.82 26.55
N GLU A 117 2.36 8.78 27.00
CA GLU A 117 1.76 8.68 28.34
C GLU A 117 2.83 8.76 29.43
N ALA A 118 3.93 8.01 29.30
CA ALA A 118 5.03 8.04 30.25
C ALA A 118 5.68 9.43 30.37
N ARG A 119 5.81 10.15 29.24
CA ARG A 119 6.35 11.53 29.24
C ARG A 119 5.39 12.51 29.93
N LEU A 120 4.08 12.37 29.72
CA LEU A 120 3.07 13.18 30.40
C LEU A 120 3.09 12.93 31.91
N ALA A 121 3.08 11.65 32.32
CA ALA A 121 3.14 11.27 33.73
C ALA A 121 4.43 11.78 34.41
N ALA A 122 5.58 11.67 33.75
CA ALA A 122 6.85 12.21 34.27
C ALA A 122 6.83 13.75 34.38
N GLY A 123 6.17 14.43 33.43
CA GLY A 123 5.96 15.88 33.48
C GLY A 123 5.05 16.30 34.64
N GLU A 124 3.97 15.54 34.89
CA GLU A 124 3.08 15.74 36.03
C GLU A 124 3.78 15.49 37.37
N GLU A 125 4.58 14.43 37.46
CA GLU A 125 5.39 14.12 38.65
C GLU A 125 6.40 15.22 38.95
N THR A 126 7.11 15.69 37.93
CA THR A 126 8.06 16.82 38.05
C THR A 126 7.33 18.09 38.52
N ARG A 127 6.14 18.38 37.97
CA ARG A 127 5.32 19.52 38.39
C ARG A 127 4.89 19.40 39.86
N MET A 128 4.50 18.21 40.30
CA MET A 128 4.07 17.96 41.68
C MET A 128 5.24 18.12 42.67
N GLN A 129 6.43 17.61 42.33
CA GLN A 129 7.64 17.75 43.13
C GLN A 129 8.09 19.21 43.28
N LEU A 130 8.04 20.00 42.19
CA LEU A 130 8.34 21.44 42.25
C LEU A 130 7.34 22.18 43.14
N SER A 131 6.04 21.88 43.01
CA SER A 131 5.01 22.51 43.86
C SER A 131 5.14 22.17 45.35
N ALA A 132 5.60 20.95 45.68
CA ALA A 132 5.84 20.54 47.07
C ALA A 132 7.08 21.23 47.69
N THR A 133 8.09 21.52 46.86
CA THR A 133 9.30 22.21 47.30
C THR A 133 9.05 23.71 47.51
N GLU A 134 8.11 24.31 46.75
CA GLU A 134 7.67 25.70 46.92
C GLU A 134 6.77 25.92 48.15
N MET A 135 6.16 24.86 48.71
CA MET A 135 5.29 24.91 49.91
C MET A 135 6.03 24.70 51.25
N GLY A 136 7.36 24.94 51.28
CA GLY A 136 8.26 24.89 52.44
C GLY A 136 7.59 24.64 53.80
N TRP A 137 7.73 23.42 54.31
CA TRP A 137 7.59 23.17 55.75
C TRP A 137 8.92 23.57 56.38
N ASP A 138 8.98 24.81 56.88
CA ASP A 138 9.99 25.23 57.84
C ASP A 138 9.81 24.36 59.10
N ALA A 139 10.57 23.27 59.18
CA ALA A 139 10.74 22.53 60.43
C ALA A 139 11.75 23.33 61.26
N ASP A 140 11.21 24.09 62.22
CA ASP A 140 11.93 24.95 63.15
C ASP A 140 13.18 24.29 63.77
N ASP A 141 14.25 25.10 63.76
CA ASP A 141 15.43 25.07 64.63
C ASP A 141 15.08 24.80 66.11
N ASP A 142 15.76 23.84 66.74
CA ASP A 142 16.08 23.85 68.18
C ASP A 142 17.49 23.25 68.41
#